data_AF-A0A526RYZ8-F1
#
_entry.id   AF-A0A526RYZ8-F1
#
_cell.length_a   1.000
_cell.length_b   1.000
_cell.length_c   1.000
_cell.angle_alpha   90.00
_cell.angle_beta   90.00
_cell.angle_gamma   90.00
#
_symmetry.space_group_name_H-M   'P 1'
#
loop_
_entity.id
_entity.type
_entity.pdbx_description
1 polymer ?
#
loop_
_entity_poly.entity_id
_entity_poly.type
_entity_poly.pdbx_seq_one_letter_code
_entity_poly.pdbx_strand_id
1 'polypeptide(L)'
;MRVIVLGGGVVGVTTAYQLQKDGHEVVILERQPQVAAETSWGNAGMIAPGHSFVWSSPKAPMILLKSLVLKDQALRFRMSADPRLYSWSWLFLMECTAEKARRNTLLKHRLAVYSQSVLREVVADEQIEYDRNDRGILYFYRSQQALDKGVEHMKLLESDGQEIRLLDREGVVALDPS
;
A
#
# COMPACT_ATOMS: atom_id res chain seq x y z
N MET A 1 -2.36 26.78 15.65
CA MET A 1 -2.12 27.32 14.28
C MET A 1 -3.30 26.97 13.41
N ARG A 2 -3.59 27.74 12.35
CA ARG A 2 -4.62 27.42 11.36
C ARG A 2 -3.99 26.74 10.15
N VAL A 3 -4.51 25.57 9.76
CA VAL A 3 -3.98 24.73 8.68
C VAL A 3 -5.07 24.48 7.65
N ILE A 4 -4.71 24.60 6.37
CA ILE A 4 -5.60 24.25 5.26
C ILE A 4 -5.13 22.93 4.66
N VAL A 5 -6.03 21.96 4.57
CA VAL A 5 -5.82 20.67 3.89
C VAL A 5 -6.58 20.71 2.56
N LEU A 6 -5.86 20.45 1.46
CA LEU A 6 -6.44 20.42 0.12
C LEU A 6 -6.78 18.98 -0.28
N GLY A 7 -8.07 18.69 -0.42
CA GLY A 7 -8.62 17.37 -0.73
C GLY A 7 -9.23 16.68 0.50
N GLY A 8 -10.46 16.22 0.36
CA GLY A 8 -11.26 15.47 1.33
C GLY A 8 -11.30 13.97 1.03
N GLY A 9 -10.27 13.42 0.39
CA GLY A 9 -10.05 11.97 0.34
C GLY A 9 -9.55 11.40 1.66
N VAL A 10 -9.34 10.08 1.74
CA VAL A 10 -8.91 9.38 2.95
C VAL A 10 -7.67 10.02 3.59
N VAL A 11 -6.64 10.34 2.80
CA VAL A 11 -5.41 10.98 3.27
C VAL A 11 -5.70 12.36 3.87
N GLY A 12 -6.54 13.16 3.21
CA GLY A 12 -6.86 14.51 3.64
C GLY A 12 -7.68 14.54 4.93
N VAL A 13 -8.70 13.69 5.01
CA VAL A 13 -9.53 13.54 6.22
C VAL A 13 -8.71 13.03 7.40
N THR A 14 -7.90 11.98 7.22
CA THR A 14 -7.07 11.47 8.32
C THR A 14 -5.99 12.46 8.75
N THR A 15 -5.44 13.24 7.81
CA THR A 15 -4.47 14.31 8.13
C THR A 15 -5.14 15.41 8.95
N ALA A 16 -6.33 15.85 8.52
CA ALA A 16 -7.08 16.89 9.22
C ALA A 16 -7.49 16.43 10.63
N TYR A 17 -7.92 15.17 10.77
CA TYR A 17 -8.26 14.56 12.05
C TYR A 17 -7.06 14.58 13.02
N GLN A 18 -5.88 14.13 12.60
CA GLN A 18 -4.71 14.13 13.48
C GLN A 18 -4.21 15.54 13.82
N LEU A 19 -4.22 16.46 12.86
CA LEU A 19 -3.89 17.87 13.13
C LEU A 19 -4.87 18.50 14.13
N GLN A 20 -6.15 18.15 14.04
CA GLN A 20 -7.15 18.63 14.99
C GLN A 20 -6.92 18.05 16.40
N LYS A 21 -6.57 16.76 16.53
CA LYS A 21 -6.15 16.17 17.82
C LYS A 21 -4.92 16.86 18.41
N ASP A 22 -3.99 17.30 17.57
CA ASP A 22 -2.80 18.06 17.98
C ASP A 22 -3.11 19.53 18.36
N GLY A 23 -4.38 19.95 18.37
CA GLY A 23 -4.80 21.29 18.78
C GLY A 23 -4.72 22.34 17.69
N HIS A 24 -4.61 21.94 16.42
CA HIS A 24 -4.67 22.86 15.29
C HIS A 24 -6.12 23.14 14.85
N GLU A 25 -6.37 24.36 14.37
CA GLU A 25 -7.61 24.69 13.66
C GLU A 25 -7.43 24.24 12.20
N VAL A 26 -8.26 23.33 11.71
CA VAL A 26 -8.09 22.76 10.37
C VAL A 26 -9.30 23.07 9.48
N VAL A 27 -9.04 23.47 8.24
CA VAL A 27 -10.05 23.62 7.19
C VAL A 27 -9.71 22.67 6.05
N ILE A 28 -10.64 21.79 5.68
CA ILE A 28 -10.52 20.97 4.47
C ILE A 28 -11.18 21.70 3.31
N LEU A 29 -10.45 21.86 2.20
CA LEU A 29 -11.00 22.32 0.92
C LEU A 29 -11.12 21.13 -0.02
N GLU A 30 -12.36 20.72 -0.32
CA GLU A 30 -12.68 19.67 -1.28
C GLU A 30 -13.31 20.30 -2.53
N ARG A 31 -12.90 19.82 -3.71
CA ARG A 31 -13.41 20.25 -5.01
C ARG A 31 -14.77 19.62 -5.30
N GLN A 32 -14.96 18.36 -4.89
CA GLN A 32 -16.19 17.61 -5.09
C GLN A 32 -17.28 18.04 -4.10
N PRO A 33 -18.57 17.85 -4.43
CA PRO A 33 -19.66 18.14 -3.49
C PRO A 33 -19.65 17.27 -2.24
N GLN A 34 -19.00 16.11 -2.28
CA GLN A 34 -18.91 15.15 -1.17
C GLN A 34 -17.44 14.77 -0.95
N VAL A 35 -17.09 14.50 0.30
CA VAL A 35 -15.78 13.92 0.66
C VAL A 35 -15.67 12.49 0.14
N ALA A 36 -14.43 12.03 -0.01
CA ALA A 36 -14.07 10.70 -0.48
C ALA A 36 -14.57 10.31 -1.88
N ALA A 37 -15.22 11.20 -2.66
CA ALA A 37 -15.94 10.86 -3.89
C ALA A 37 -15.11 10.37 -5.10
N GLU A 38 -13.78 10.34 -5.00
CA GLU A 38 -12.88 9.86 -6.08
C GLU A 38 -12.23 8.52 -5.71
N THR A 39 -10.90 8.41 -5.74
CA THR A 39 -10.20 7.14 -5.48
C THR A 39 -10.52 6.55 -4.11
N SER A 40 -10.83 7.38 -3.11
CA SER A 40 -11.24 6.90 -1.79
C SER A 40 -12.58 6.16 -1.81
N TRP A 41 -13.51 6.51 -2.69
CA TRP A 41 -14.80 5.83 -2.84
C TRP A 41 -14.65 4.47 -3.52
N GLY A 42 -13.84 4.41 -4.58
CA GLY A 42 -13.71 3.22 -5.45
C GLY A 42 -12.54 2.29 -5.13
N ASN A 43 -11.89 2.42 -3.96
CA ASN A 43 -10.76 1.56 -3.61
C ASN A 43 -11.24 0.17 -3.10
N ALA A 44 -10.36 -0.83 -3.16
CA ALA A 44 -10.70 -2.21 -2.77
C ALA A 44 -10.81 -2.46 -1.25
N GLY A 45 -10.60 -1.44 -0.41
CA GLY A 45 -10.77 -1.51 1.05
C GLY A 45 -9.72 -2.35 1.80
N MET A 46 -8.70 -2.87 1.11
CA MET A 46 -7.74 -3.80 1.72
C MET A 46 -6.73 -3.06 2.61
N ILE A 47 -6.69 -3.44 3.90
CA ILE A 47 -5.62 -3.05 4.82
C ILE A 47 -4.59 -4.17 4.88
N ALA A 48 -3.54 -4.05 4.05
CA ALA A 48 -2.64 -5.16 3.71
C ALA A 48 -1.14 -4.87 3.99
N PRO A 49 -0.69 -4.76 5.27
CA PRO A 49 0.74 -4.57 5.57
C PRO A 49 1.64 -5.68 4.98
N GLY A 50 1.17 -6.92 4.90
CA GLY A 50 1.84 -8.04 4.24
C GLY A 50 2.05 -7.89 2.71
N HIS A 51 1.48 -6.86 2.08
CA HIS A 51 1.68 -6.51 0.68
C HIS A 51 2.62 -5.29 0.49
N SER A 52 3.46 -4.99 1.49
CA SER A 52 4.28 -3.77 1.51
C SER A 52 5.56 -3.78 0.67
N PHE A 53 5.75 -4.77 -0.21
CA PHE A 53 6.89 -4.78 -1.13
C PHE A 53 6.92 -3.52 -2.00
N VAL A 54 8.13 -2.96 -2.18
CA VAL A 54 8.31 -1.76 -3.02
C VAL A 54 8.31 -2.12 -4.49
N TRP A 55 7.89 -1.16 -5.31
CA TRP A 55 7.89 -1.31 -6.77
C TRP A 55 9.30 -1.17 -7.37
N SER A 56 10.22 -0.48 -6.68
CA SER A 56 11.61 -0.27 -7.09
C SER A 56 12.48 -1.51 -6.85
N SER A 57 12.06 -2.66 -7.37
CA SER A 57 12.84 -3.89 -7.29
C SER A 57 13.97 -3.89 -8.33
N PRO A 58 15.01 -4.74 -8.17
CA PRO A 58 16.06 -4.92 -9.19
C PRO A 58 15.54 -5.37 -10.56
N LYS A 59 14.33 -5.94 -10.61
CA LYS A 59 13.67 -6.36 -11.86
C LYS A 59 12.92 -5.21 -12.54
N ALA A 60 12.62 -4.13 -11.81
CA ALA A 60 11.83 -3.02 -12.31
C ALA A 60 12.41 -2.35 -13.57
N PRO A 61 13.74 -2.13 -13.72
CA PRO A 61 14.30 -1.58 -14.96
C PRO A 61 14.02 -2.47 -16.19
N MET A 62 14.09 -3.79 -16.03
CA MET A 62 13.78 -4.72 -17.12
C MET A 62 12.28 -4.75 -17.44
N ILE A 63 11.42 -4.64 -16.43
CA ILE A 63 9.96 -4.51 -16.64
C ILE A 63 9.68 -3.19 -17.38
N LEU A 64 10.31 -2.09 -16.98
CA LEU A 64 10.20 -0.80 -17.65
C LEU A 64 10.60 -0.88 -19.12
N LEU A 65 11.76 -1.45 -19.44
CA LEU A 65 12.21 -1.64 -20.82
C LEU A 65 11.23 -2.49 -21.63
N LYS A 66 10.70 -3.58 -21.06
CA LYS A 66 9.66 -4.40 -21.70
C LYS A 66 8.38 -3.62 -21.96
N SER A 67 7.98 -2.72 -21.05
CA SER A 67 6.76 -1.90 -21.21
C SER A 67 6.80 -0.91 -22.37
N LEU A 68 7.99 -0.54 -22.84
CA LEU A 68 8.15 0.33 -24.01
C LEU A 68 7.80 -0.40 -25.32
N VAL A 69 7.90 -1.73 -25.34
CA VAL A 69 7.70 -2.57 -26.52
C VAL A 69 6.39 -3.35 -26.44
N LEU A 70 6.05 -3.88 -25.27
CA LEU A 70 4.87 -4.72 -25.03
C LEU A 70 3.69 -3.88 -24.53
N LYS A 71 2.57 -3.93 -25.25
CA LYS A 71 1.37 -3.13 -24.94
C LYS A 71 0.57 -3.63 -23.72
N ASP A 72 0.77 -4.89 -23.32
CA ASP A 72 0.00 -5.55 -22.23
C ASP A 72 0.75 -5.59 -20.89
N GLN A 73 1.57 -4.57 -20.59
CA GLN A 73 2.27 -4.49 -19.31
C GLN A 73 1.46 -3.69 -18.28
N ALA A 74 1.47 -4.16 -17.03
CA ALA A 74 0.78 -3.52 -15.90
C ALA A 74 1.30 -2.08 -15.62
N LEU A 75 2.53 -1.78 -16.05
CA LEU A 75 3.11 -0.44 -16.00
C LEU A 75 3.39 0.01 -17.43
N ARG A 76 2.82 1.15 -17.84
CA ARG A 76 3.01 1.71 -19.18
C ARG A 76 3.78 3.01 -19.08
N PHE A 77 5.02 3.01 -19.54
CA PHE A 77 5.82 4.22 -19.61
C PHE A 77 5.60 4.93 -20.95
N ARG A 78 5.15 6.18 -20.91
CA ARG A 78 4.95 7.01 -22.09
C ARG A 78 6.03 8.09 -22.14
N MET A 79 6.83 8.08 -23.20
CA MET A 79 7.80 9.14 -23.46
C MET A 79 7.07 10.48 -23.60
N SER A 80 7.61 11.52 -22.95
CA SER A 80 7.08 12.89 -23.00
C SER A 80 8.23 13.89 -23.12
N ALA A 81 7.94 15.16 -23.43
CA ALA A 81 8.95 16.22 -23.46
C ALA A 81 9.22 16.82 -22.06
N ASP A 82 8.64 16.27 -20.98
CA ASP A 82 8.79 16.82 -19.63
C ASP A 82 10.13 16.40 -19.01
N PRO A 83 11.09 17.32 -18.79
CA PRO A 83 12.38 16.98 -18.18
C PRO A 83 12.22 16.38 -16.77
N ARG A 84 11.16 16.74 -16.05
CA ARG A 84 10.91 16.25 -14.68
C ARG A 84 10.60 14.76 -14.66
N LEU A 85 9.95 14.23 -15.71
CA LEU A 85 9.71 12.80 -15.84
C LEU A 85 11.03 12.04 -15.89
N TYR A 86 12.01 12.53 -16.66
CA TYR A 86 13.32 11.89 -16.78
C TYR A 86 14.15 12.03 -15.51
N SER A 87 14.14 13.20 -14.87
CA SER A 87 14.80 13.40 -13.57
C SER A 87 14.24 12.44 -12.51
N TRP A 88 12.91 12.31 -12.41
CA TRP A 88 12.27 11.37 -11.50
C TRP A 88 12.58 9.91 -11.88
N SER A 89 12.55 9.57 -13.17
CA SER A 89 12.85 8.22 -13.65
C SER A 89 14.27 7.81 -13.29
N TRP A 90 15.23 8.72 -13.42
CA TRP A 90 16.61 8.48 -13.01
C TRP A 90 16.71 8.19 -11.51
N LEU A 91 16.08 9.01 -10.66
CA LEU A 91 16.03 8.79 -9.21
C LEU A 91 15.38 7.44 -8.86
N PHE A 92 14.29 7.08 -9.54
CA PHE A 92 13.63 5.78 -9.38
C PHE A 92 14.56 4.62 -9.74
N LEU A 93 15.28 4.71 -10.86
CA LEU A 93 16.24 3.68 -11.28
C LEU A 93 17.39 3.54 -10.28
N MET A 94 17.86 4.64 -9.69
CA MET A 94 18.87 4.62 -8.63
C MET A 94 18.40 3.90 -7.36
N GLU A 95 17.09 3.77 -7.13
CA GLU A 95 16.51 3.00 -6.02
C GLU A 95 16.27 1.52 -6.36
N CYS A 96 16.48 1.09 -7.60
CA CYS A 96 16.26 -0.29 -8.07
C CYS A 96 17.42 -1.25 -7.78
N THR A 97 18.14 -1.10 -6.66
CA THR A 97 19.16 -2.08 -6.23
C THR A 97 18.59 -3.05 -5.21
N ALA A 98 19.19 -4.24 -5.05
CA ALA A 98 18.66 -5.26 -4.13
C ALA A 98 18.68 -4.77 -2.67
N GLU A 99 19.75 -4.10 -2.26
CA GLU A 99 19.91 -3.52 -0.92
C GLU A 99 18.85 -2.45 -0.66
N LYS A 100 18.68 -1.50 -1.59
CA LYS A 100 17.68 -0.42 -1.44
C LYS A 100 16.26 -0.95 -1.49
N ALA A 101 15.97 -1.92 -2.35
CA ALA A 101 14.67 -2.57 -2.40
C ALA A 101 14.33 -3.26 -1.07
N ARG A 102 15.30 -3.96 -0.47
CA ARG A 102 15.14 -4.56 0.88
C ARG A 102 14.87 -3.47 1.92
N ARG A 103 15.73 -2.45 2.01
CA ARG A 103 15.59 -1.33 2.96
C ARG A 103 14.24 -0.63 2.83
N ASN A 104 13.86 -0.24 1.61
CA ASN A 104 12.65 0.52 1.35
C ASN A 104 11.39 -0.34 1.59
N THR A 105 11.45 -1.66 1.34
CA THR A 105 10.37 -2.60 1.70
C THR A 105 10.14 -2.62 3.21
N LEU A 106 11.20 -2.71 4.01
CA LEU A 106 11.08 -2.70 5.47
C LEU A 106 10.55 -1.36 5.99
N LEU A 107 11.00 -0.24 5.45
CA LEU A 107 10.48 1.08 5.82
C LEU A 107 8.99 1.22 5.47
N LYS A 108 8.59 0.79 4.27
CA LYS A 108 7.19 0.80 3.84
C LYS A 108 6.34 -0.13 4.71
N HIS A 109 6.85 -1.31 5.06
CA HIS A 109 6.18 -2.27 5.94
C HIS A 109 5.89 -1.66 7.31
N ARG A 110 6.89 -1.07 7.97
CA ARG A 110 6.71 -0.41 9.27
C ARG A 110 5.70 0.73 9.21
N LEU A 111 5.73 1.53 8.13
CA LEU A 111 4.74 2.58 7.92
C LEU A 111 3.32 2.01 7.73
N ALA A 112 3.18 0.90 7.01
CA ALA A 112 1.88 0.24 6.80
C ALA A 112 1.33 -0.38 8.10
N VAL A 113 2.19 -1.02 8.90
CA VAL A 113 1.83 -1.56 10.22
C VAL A 113 1.40 -0.42 11.16
N TYR A 114 2.18 0.67 11.20
CA TYR A 114 1.82 1.86 11.97
C TYR A 114 0.49 2.48 11.49
N SER A 115 0.29 2.61 10.18
CA SER A 115 -0.98 3.12 9.64
C SER A 115 -2.17 2.22 10.01
N GLN A 116 -1.97 0.90 10.09
CA GLN A 116 -3.00 -0.03 10.54
C GLN A 116 -3.30 0.13 12.04
N SER A 117 -2.29 0.33 12.89
CA SER A 117 -2.51 0.56 14.32
C SER A 117 -3.25 1.87 14.57
N VAL A 118 -2.83 2.96 13.91
CA VAL A 118 -3.51 4.26 13.99
C VAL A 118 -4.96 4.15 13.52
N LEU A 119 -5.23 3.44 12.42
CA LEU A 119 -6.61 3.24 11.96
C LEU A 119 -7.46 2.53 13.03
N ARG A 120 -6.94 1.49 13.68
CA ARG A 120 -7.64 0.77 14.75
C ARG A 120 -7.91 1.69 15.95
N GLU A 121 -6.94 2.51 16.34
CA GLU A 121 -7.09 3.49 17.42
C GLU A 121 -8.18 4.51 17.10
N VAL A 122 -8.15 5.13 15.91
CA VAL A 122 -9.17 6.11 15.50
C VAL A 122 -10.57 5.51 15.49
N VAL A 123 -10.70 4.29 14.96
CA VAL A 123 -11.99 3.61 14.90
C VAL A 123 -12.52 3.29 16.31
N ALA A 124 -11.65 2.96 17.25
CA ALA A 124 -12.02 2.71 18.64
C ALA A 124 -12.37 4.02 19.39
N ASP A 125 -11.52 5.05 19.28
CA ASP A 125 -11.69 6.35 19.94
C ASP A 125 -12.99 7.04 19.50
N GLU A 126 -13.26 7.04 18.20
CA GLU A 126 -14.40 7.73 17.59
C GLU A 126 -15.64 6.83 17.44
N GLN A 127 -15.55 5.57 17.88
CA GLN A 127 -16.64 4.58 17.82
C GLN A 127 -17.24 4.43 16.41
N ILE A 128 -16.38 4.37 15.40
CA ILE A 128 -16.80 4.34 13.99
C ILE A 128 -17.25 2.92 13.62
N GLU A 129 -18.50 2.79 13.18
CA GLU A 129 -19.04 1.55 12.63
C GLU A 129 -19.00 1.56 11.10
N TYR A 130 -18.46 0.49 10.51
CA TYR A 130 -18.44 0.25 9.07
C TYR A 130 -18.23 -1.24 8.78
N ASP A 131 -18.58 -1.67 7.57
CA ASP A 131 -18.35 -3.05 7.13
C ASP A 131 -16.84 -3.33 7.05
N ARG A 132 -16.38 -4.30 7.86
CA ARG A 132 -14.95 -4.59 8.03
C ARG A 132 -14.71 -6.06 8.30
N ASN A 133 -13.57 -6.54 7.80
CA ASN A 133 -13.03 -7.86 8.12
C ASN A 133 -11.58 -7.71 8.58
N ASP A 134 -11.27 -8.17 9.78
CA ASP A 134 -9.95 -8.12 10.41
C ASP A 134 -9.28 -9.50 10.52
N ARG A 135 -9.85 -10.54 9.88
CA ARG A 135 -9.32 -11.92 9.85
C ARG A 135 -8.05 -12.08 9.01
N GLY A 136 -7.57 -11.02 8.37
CA GLY A 136 -6.34 -11.01 7.56
C GLY A 136 -6.60 -11.16 6.05
N ILE A 137 -5.56 -11.56 5.31
CA ILE A 137 -5.57 -11.70 3.85
C ILE A 137 -5.01 -13.06 3.47
N LEU A 138 -5.72 -13.76 2.58
CA LEU A 138 -5.28 -15.03 2.00
C LEU A 138 -4.62 -14.80 0.64
N TYR A 139 -3.46 -15.41 0.45
CA TYR A 139 -2.73 -15.44 -0.81
C TYR A 139 -2.80 -16.84 -1.42
N PHE A 140 -3.49 -16.97 -2.55
CA PHE A 140 -3.64 -18.25 -3.25
C PHE A 140 -2.52 -18.47 -4.27
N TYR A 141 -1.99 -19.69 -4.28
CA TYR A 141 -0.97 -20.13 -5.24
C TYR A 141 -1.49 -21.34 -6.01
N ARG A 142 -1.29 -21.34 -7.33
CA ARG A 142 -1.78 -22.40 -8.23
C ARG A 142 -0.81 -23.56 -8.40
N SER A 143 0.40 -23.48 -7.82
CA SER A 143 1.41 -24.54 -7.87
C SER A 143 2.33 -24.46 -6.66
N GLN A 144 2.90 -25.60 -6.27
CA GLN A 144 3.86 -25.67 -5.18
C GLN A 144 5.07 -24.76 -5.43
N GLN A 145 5.61 -24.74 -6.65
CA GLN A 145 6.73 -23.86 -6.99
C GLN A 145 6.41 -22.37 -6.79
N ALA A 146 5.17 -21.94 -7.10
CA ALA A 146 4.77 -20.55 -6.88
C ALA A 146 4.60 -20.26 -5.39
N LEU A 147 4.07 -21.22 -4.63
CA LEU A 147 3.95 -21.14 -3.18
C LEU A 147 5.32 -21.03 -2.51
N ASP A 148 6.27 -21.90 -2.86
CA ASP A 148 7.62 -21.89 -2.28
C ASP A 148 8.32 -20.55 -2.49
N LYS A 149 8.22 -19.99 -3.71
CA LYS A 149 8.74 -18.65 -4.03
C LYS A 149 8.01 -17.55 -3.25
N GLY A 150 6.70 -17.68 -3.07
CA GLY A 150 5.88 -16.77 -2.27
C GLY A 150 6.32 -16.75 -0.82
N VAL A 151 6.47 -17.93 -0.21
CA VAL A 151 6.96 -18.10 1.16
C VAL A 151 8.37 -17.52 1.30
N GLU A 152 9.29 -17.81 0.39
CA GLU A 152 10.63 -17.23 0.41
C GLU A 152 10.59 -15.70 0.34
N HIS A 153 9.75 -15.15 -0.53
CA HIS A 153 9.59 -13.69 -0.67
C HIS A 153 9.07 -13.05 0.62
N MET A 154 8.11 -13.71 1.27
CA MET A 154 7.45 -13.27 2.49
C MET A 154 8.36 -13.27 3.73
N LYS A 155 9.43 -14.08 3.76
CA LYS A 155 10.41 -14.12 4.86
C LYS A 155 10.99 -12.75 5.21
N LEU A 156 11.10 -11.84 4.23
CA LEU A 156 11.58 -10.48 4.51
C LEU A 156 10.64 -9.73 5.46
N LEU A 157 9.32 -9.80 5.22
CA LEU A 157 8.35 -9.12 6.07
C LEU A 157 8.15 -9.87 7.39
N GLU A 158 8.20 -11.20 7.37
CA GLU A 158 8.20 -12.03 8.59
C GLU A 158 9.36 -11.65 9.52
N SER A 159 10.57 -11.43 8.96
CA SER A 159 11.73 -10.97 9.73
C SER A 159 11.59 -9.57 10.34
N ASP A 160 10.58 -8.80 9.93
CA ASP A 160 10.24 -7.47 10.44
C ASP A 160 8.94 -7.48 11.25
N GLY A 161 8.48 -8.67 11.66
CA GLY A 161 7.36 -8.86 12.59
C GLY A 161 6.00 -9.08 11.94
N GLN A 162 5.91 -9.20 10.61
CA GLN A 162 4.65 -9.56 9.96
C GLN A 162 4.25 -10.99 10.32
N GLU A 163 3.03 -11.18 10.84
CA GLU A 163 2.48 -12.52 11.01
C GLU A 163 2.16 -13.11 9.63
N ILE A 164 2.76 -14.26 9.33
CA ILE A 164 2.56 -15.00 8.08
C ILE A 164 2.36 -16.46 8.44
N ARG A 165 1.26 -17.06 7.97
CA ARG A 165 0.94 -18.46 8.21
C ARG A 165 0.81 -19.19 6.89
N LEU A 166 1.53 -20.30 6.76
CA LEU A 166 1.33 -21.24 5.66
C LEU A 166 0.11 -22.10 5.99
N LEU A 167 -0.90 -22.03 5.13
CA LEU A 167 -2.13 -22.80 5.26
C LEU A 167 -2.21 -23.80 4.11
N ASP A 168 -2.57 -25.03 4.46
CA ASP A 168 -3.02 -26.01 3.49
C ASP A 168 -4.54 -25.85 3.24
N ARG A 169 -5.11 -26.77 2.47
CA ARG A 169 -6.54 -26.74 2.14
C ARG A 169 -7.42 -26.78 3.38
N GLU A 170 -7.10 -27.64 4.35
CA GLU A 170 -7.90 -27.80 5.56
C GLU A 170 -7.83 -26.54 6.42
N GLY A 171 -6.63 -25.94 6.54
CA GLY A 171 -6.43 -24.68 7.23
C GLY A 171 -7.19 -23.50 6.62
N VAL A 172 -7.29 -23.43 5.28
CA VAL A 172 -8.09 -22.41 4.59
C VAL A 172 -9.58 -22.61 4.89
N VAL A 173 -10.10 -23.83 4.75
CA VAL A 173 -11.53 -24.13 5.00
C VAL A 173 -11.91 -23.87 6.47
N ALA A 174 -11.00 -24.16 7.41
CA ALA A 174 -11.24 -23.86 8.82
C ALA A 174 -11.28 -22.35 9.12
N LEU A 175 -10.49 -21.54 8.39
CA LEU A 175 -10.43 -20.09 8.58
C LEU A 175 -11.58 -19.34 7.88
N ASP A 176 -11.94 -19.78 6.68
CA ASP A 176 -13.02 -19.20 5.88
C ASP A 176 -13.87 -20.30 5.23
N PRO A 177 -14.86 -20.85 5.96
CA PRO A 177 -15.65 -22.01 5.53
C PRO A 177 -16.76 -21.69 4.51
N SER A 178 -17.01 -20.42 4.21
CA SER A 178 -18.06 -19.94 3.31
C SER A 178 -17.72 -20.10 1.82
#